data_AF-A0A2M7Q691-F1
#
_entry.id   AF-A0A2M7Q691-F1
#
_cell.length_a   1.000
_cell.length_b   1.000
_cell.length_c   1.000
_cell.angle_alpha   90.00
_cell.angle_beta   90.00
_cell.angle_gamma   90.00
#
_symmetry.space_group_name_H-M   'P 1'
#
loop_
_entity.id
_entity.type
_entity.pdbx_description
1 polymer ?
#
loop_
_entity_poly.entity_id
_entity_poly.type
_entity_poly.pdbx_seq_one_letter_code
_entity_poly.pdbx_strand_id
1 'polypeptide(L)'
;MKHIGKYAGVLAILAVPTITFADGGLNGTLQTLIVIEDSSKMLEMISLWATLIVAFATSMMVWVGGRHMHGGVFGKVLTFFSIGMTLIFLGFATEGPWFQDYNHLYLKMVHDSLYIVGYVLMGIAASKLLKVIKGE
;
A
#
# COMPACT_ATOMS: atom_id res chain seq x y z
N MET A 1 27.58 -7.10 21.04
CA MET A 1 26.17 -7.50 20.81
C MET A 1 26.02 -9.01 20.50
N LYS A 2 26.70 -9.92 21.23
CA LYS A 2 26.76 -11.36 20.87
C LYS A 2 26.00 -12.29 21.83
N HIS A 3 25.40 -11.76 22.89
CA HIS A 3 24.74 -12.54 23.94
C HIS A 3 23.21 -12.47 23.93
N ILE A 4 22.61 -11.44 23.30
CA ILE A 4 21.14 -11.24 23.26
C ILE A 4 20.43 -12.39 22.54
N GLY A 5 21.01 -12.94 21.47
CA GLY A 5 20.42 -14.07 20.73
C GLY A 5 20.38 -15.38 21.54
N LYS A 6 21.33 -15.59 22.47
CA LYS A 6 21.33 -16.78 23.34
C LYS A 6 20.22 -16.70 24.39
N TYR A 7 19.96 -15.51 24.95
CA TYR A 7 18.87 -15.32 25.90
C TYR A 7 17.49 -15.39 25.23
N ALA A 8 17.35 -14.89 24.00
CA ALA A 8 16.12 -15.04 23.21
C ALA A 8 15.82 -16.52 22.90
N GLY A 9 16.84 -17.31 22.54
CA GLY A 9 16.69 -18.75 22.31
C GLY A 9 16.32 -19.54 23.57
N VAL A 10 16.91 -19.19 24.72
CA VAL A 10 16.58 -19.83 26.01
C VAL A 10 15.18 -19.46 26.47
N LEU A 11 14.76 -18.20 26.27
CA LEU A 11 13.38 -17.77 26.54
C LEU A 11 12.37 -18.50 25.64
N ALA A 12 12.69 -18.71 24.37
CA ALA A 12 11.84 -19.48 23.46
C ALA A 12 11.72 -20.96 23.89
N ILE A 13 12.82 -21.59 24.33
CA ILE A 13 12.82 -22.98 24.80
C ILE A 13 12.04 -23.17 26.11
N LEU A 14 11.96 -22.14 26.96
CA LEU A 14 11.16 -22.17 28.20
C LEU A 14 9.70 -21.76 27.98
N ALA A 15 9.43 -20.86 27.04
CA ALA A 15 8.09 -20.39 26.71
C ALA A 15 7.29 -21.45 25.93
N VAL A 16 7.92 -22.17 25.00
CA VAL A 16 7.23 -23.16 24.17
C VAL A 16 6.58 -24.28 25.00
N PRO A 17 7.26 -24.92 25.98
CA PRO A 17 6.64 -25.92 26.85
C PRO A 17 5.51 -25.31 27.67
N THR A 18 5.71 -24.14 28.27
CA THR A 18 4.72 -23.50 29.15
C THR A 18 3.44 -23.13 28.41
N ILE A 19 3.52 -22.69 27.14
CA ILE A 19 2.34 -22.45 26.28
C ILE A 19 1.67 -23.78 25.92
N THR A 20 2.43 -24.83 25.60
CA THR A 20 1.86 -26.15 25.28
C THR A 20 1.17 -26.85 26.46
N PHE A 21 1.61 -26.58 27.70
CA PHE A 21 0.99 -27.10 28.92
C PHE A 21 -0.20 -26.25 29.41
N ALA A 22 -0.20 -24.94 29.14
CA ALA A 22 -1.29 -24.05 29.55
C ALA A 22 -2.57 -24.20 28.71
N ASP A 23 -2.45 -24.64 27.45
CA ASP A 23 -3.55 -24.58 26.47
C ASP A 23 -4.04 -25.95 25.96
N GLY A 24 -3.75 -27.04 26.69
CA GLY A 24 -4.36 -28.35 26.43
C GLY A 24 -3.78 -29.15 25.24
N GLY A 25 -2.47 -29.04 24.99
CA GLY A 25 -1.75 -29.89 24.04
C GLY A 25 -1.66 -29.36 22.60
N LEU A 26 -1.07 -30.16 21.71
CA LEU A 26 -0.70 -29.81 20.32
C LEU A 26 -1.86 -29.20 19.50
N ASN A 27 -3.10 -29.53 19.84
CA ASN A 27 -4.30 -28.97 19.20
C ASN A 27 -4.56 -27.50 19.58
N GLY A 28 -4.27 -27.05 20.80
CA GLY A 28 -4.41 -25.65 21.22
C GLY A 28 -3.36 -24.75 20.55
N THR A 29 -2.13 -25.26 20.38
CA THR A 29 -1.07 -24.55 19.65
C THR A 29 -1.38 -24.45 18.15
N LEU A 30 -1.96 -25.49 17.54
CA LEU A 30 -2.42 -25.43 16.15
C LEU A 30 -3.61 -24.48 15.98
N GLN A 31 -4.57 -24.48 16.92
CA GLN A 31 -5.70 -23.55 16.90
C GLN A 31 -5.23 -22.10 17.03
N THR A 32 -4.29 -21.80 17.92
CA THR A 32 -3.73 -20.45 18.05
C THR A 32 -2.96 -20.02 16.81
N LEU A 33 -2.16 -20.90 16.18
CA LEU A 33 -1.52 -20.61 14.89
C LEU A 33 -2.54 -20.36 13.76
N ILE A 34 -3.60 -21.16 13.66
CA ILE A 34 -4.67 -20.99 12.67
C ILE A 34 -5.42 -19.67 12.91
N VAL A 35 -5.73 -19.34 14.17
CA VAL A 35 -6.41 -18.08 14.53
C VAL A 35 -5.52 -16.86 14.24
N ILE A 36 -4.20 -16.96 14.44
CA ILE A 36 -3.25 -15.90 14.09
C ILE A 36 -3.13 -15.74 12.57
N GLU A 37 -3.07 -16.83 11.81
CA GLU A 37 -3.02 -16.79 10.35
C GLU A 37 -4.32 -16.19 9.76
N ASP A 38 -5.48 -16.61 10.26
CA ASP A 38 -6.78 -16.12 9.79
C ASP A 38 -6.98 -14.64 10.16
N SER A 39 -6.58 -14.25 11.38
CA SER A 39 -6.55 -12.84 11.79
C SER A 39 -5.60 -12.02 10.94
N SER A 40 -4.44 -12.56 10.54
CA SER A 40 -3.47 -11.85 9.70
C SER A 40 -4.01 -11.57 8.29
N LYS A 41 -4.64 -12.56 7.65
CA LYS A 41 -5.31 -12.38 6.34
C LYS A 41 -6.46 -11.38 6.43
N MET A 42 -7.24 -11.42 7.52
CA MET A 42 -8.32 -10.46 7.73
C MET A 42 -7.77 -9.03 7.92
N LEU A 43 -6.69 -8.85 8.69
CA LEU A 43 -6.02 -7.56 8.84
C LEU A 43 -5.43 -7.04 7.53
N GLU A 44 -4.77 -7.89 6.74
CA GLU A 44 -4.22 -7.52 5.44
C GLU A 44 -5.33 -7.04 4.50
N MET A 45 -6.46 -7.75 4.46
CA MET A 45 -7.60 -7.37 3.63
C MET A 45 -8.22 -6.05 4.08
N ILE A 46 -8.42 -5.85 5.38
CA ILE A 46 -8.93 -4.58 5.95
C ILE A 46 -7.96 -3.43 5.67
N SER A 47 -6.65 -3.67 5.81
CA SER A 47 -5.61 -2.68 5.51
C SER A 47 -5.62 -2.31 4.03
N LEU A 48 -5.80 -3.27 3.12
CA LEU A 48 -5.88 -3.02 1.68
C LEU A 48 -7.10 -2.14 1.35
N TRP A 49 -8.28 -2.46 1.89
CA TRP A 49 -9.48 -1.64 1.73
C TRP A 49 -9.33 -0.23 2.32
N ALA A 50 -8.71 -0.11 3.50
CA ALA A 50 -8.45 1.18 4.12
C ALA A 50 -7.53 2.04 3.25
N THR A 51 -6.43 1.48 2.75
CA THR A 51 -5.52 2.16 1.81
C THR A 51 -6.24 2.56 0.53
N LEU A 52 -7.08 1.68 -0.02
CA LEU A 52 -7.85 1.96 -1.25
C LEU A 52 -8.80 3.15 -1.06
N ILE A 53 -9.53 3.19 0.06
CA ILE A 53 -10.47 4.28 0.38
C ILE A 53 -9.71 5.60 0.57
N VAL A 54 -8.60 5.59 1.30
CA VAL A 54 -7.78 6.78 1.52
C VAL A 54 -7.17 7.28 0.22
N ALA A 55 -6.62 6.39 -0.61
CA ALA A 55 -6.07 6.74 -1.92
C ALA A 55 -7.14 7.29 -2.87
N PHE A 56 -8.35 6.72 -2.85
CA PHE A 56 -9.47 7.23 -3.63
C PHE A 56 -9.92 8.62 -3.15
N ALA A 57 -10.09 8.80 -1.83
CA ALA A 57 -10.52 10.07 -1.24
C ALA A 57 -9.50 11.20 -1.51
N THR A 58 -8.21 10.91 -1.35
CA THR A 58 -7.13 11.85 -1.66
C THR A 58 -7.09 12.19 -3.14
N SER A 59 -7.21 11.21 -4.05
CA SER A 59 -7.28 11.47 -5.48
C SER A 59 -8.49 12.35 -5.85
N MET A 60 -9.67 12.09 -5.27
CA MET A 60 -10.86 12.93 -5.43
C MET A 60 -10.63 14.36 -4.94
N MET A 61 -9.99 14.53 -3.78
CA MET A 61 -9.68 15.85 -3.23
C MET A 61 -8.79 16.67 -4.17
N VAL A 62 -7.75 16.06 -4.75
CA VAL A 62 -6.89 16.74 -5.73
C VAL A 62 -7.65 17.07 -7.01
N TRP A 63 -8.57 16.21 -7.45
CA TRP A 63 -9.41 16.48 -8.62
C TRP A 63 -10.37 17.65 -8.42
N VAL A 64 -11.03 17.69 -7.25
CA VAL A 64 -11.94 18.79 -6.87
C VAL A 64 -11.15 20.08 -6.67
N GLY A 65 -9.99 20.02 -6.01
CA GLY A 65 -9.07 21.16 -5.87
C GLY A 65 -8.62 21.72 -7.22
N GLY A 66 -8.28 20.84 -8.17
CA GLY A 66 -7.94 21.20 -9.56
C GLY A 66 -9.06 21.93 -10.29
N ARG A 67 -10.31 21.46 -10.11
CA ARG A 67 -11.50 22.12 -10.68
C ARG A 67 -11.86 23.42 -9.97
N HIS A 68 -11.55 23.62 -8.69
CA HIS A 68 -11.83 24.90 -8.05
C HIS A 68 -10.87 26.02 -8.49
N MET A 69 -9.69 25.67 -9.02
CA MET A 69 -8.68 26.62 -9.52
C MET A 69 -8.83 26.91 -11.03
N HIS A 70 -10.06 26.95 -11.56
CA HIS A 70 -10.35 27.17 -12.98
C HIS A 70 -9.69 28.47 -13.51
N GLY A 71 -8.79 28.33 -14.48
CA GLY A 71 -8.21 29.43 -15.27
C GLY A 71 -6.72 29.70 -15.05
N GLY A 72 -6.14 29.25 -13.94
CA GLY A 72 -4.71 29.46 -13.64
C GLY A 72 -3.79 28.35 -14.15
N VAL A 73 -2.49 28.65 -14.28
CA VAL A 73 -1.45 27.63 -14.56
C VAL A 73 -1.47 26.54 -13.47
N PHE A 74 -1.76 26.90 -12.22
CA PHE A 74 -1.96 25.97 -11.12
C PHE A 74 -3.06 24.92 -11.38
N GLY A 75 -4.20 25.29 -11.96
CA GLY A 75 -5.27 24.34 -12.28
C GLY A 75 -4.83 23.30 -13.32
N LYS A 76 -4.08 23.73 -14.35
CA LYS A 76 -3.48 22.82 -15.34
C LYS A 76 -2.47 21.87 -14.70
N VAL A 77 -1.61 22.38 -13.82
CA VAL A 77 -0.61 21.55 -13.12
C VAL A 77 -1.29 20.54 -12.19
N LEU A 78 -2.26 20.98 -11.42
CA LEU A 78 -3.00 20.12 -10.49
C LEU A 78 -3.79 19.05 -11.25
N THR A 79 -4.26 19.35 -12.47
CA THR A 79 -4.88 18.34 -13.35
C THR A 79 -3.88 17.27 -13.80
N PHE A 80 -2.65 17.64 -14.20
CA PHE A 80 -1.61 16.65 -14.51
C PHE A 80 -1.24 15.80 -13.29
N PHE A 81 -1.22 16.41 -12.10
CA PHE A 81 -0.98 15.70 -10.85
C PHE A 81 -2.11 14.71 -10.52
N SER A 82 -3.36 15.12 -10.69
CA SER A 82 -4.54 14.26 -10.51
C SER A 82 -4.53 13.07 -11.47
N ILE A 83 -4.21 13.29 -12.75
CA ILE A 83 -4.10 12.22 -13.75
C ILE A 83 -3.00 11.23 -13.32
N GLY A 84 -1.82 11.73 -12.94
CA GLY A 84 -0.73 10.89 -12.42
C GLY A 84 -1.15 10.05 -11.22
N MET A 85 -1.85 10.64 -10.23
CA MET A 85 -2.38 9.91 -9.08
C MET A 85 -3.41 8.85 -9.46
N THR A 86 -4.30 9.14 -10.41
CA THR A 86 -5.27 8.14 -10.86
C THR A 86 -4.62 6.96 -11.58
N LEU A 87 -3.55 7.17 -12.36
CA LEU A 87 -2.80 6.07 -12.97
C LEU A 87 -2.13 5.19 -11.93
N ILE A 88 -1.48 5.79 -10.93
CA ILE A 88 -0.84 5.06 -9.82
C ILE A 88 -1.90 4.27 -9.04
N PHE A 89 -3.04 4.90 -8.75
CA PHE A 89 -4.16 4.23 -8.08
C PHE A 89 -4.69 3.04 -8.89
N LEU A 90 -4.83 3.18 -10.21
CA LEU A 90 -5.23 2.07 -11.08
C LEU A 90 -4.17 0.95 -11.06
N GLY A 91 -2.88 1.29 -11.07
CA GLY A 91 -1.80 0.32 -10.94
C GLY A 91 -1.85 -0.44 -9.62
N PHE A 92 -2.12 0.24 -8.51
CA PHE A 92 -2.32 -0.40 -7.21
C PHE A 92 -3.55 -1.32 -7.21
N ALA A 93 -4.64 -0.90 -7.85
CA ALA A 93 -5.84 -1.72 -7.97
C ALA A 93 -5.60 -3.03 -8.73
N THR A 94 -4.63 -3.07 -9.66
CA THR A 94 -4.24 -4.30 -10.38
C THR A 94 -3.54 -5.35 -9.51
N GLU A 95 -2.96 -4.96 -8.37
CA GLU A 95 -2.34 -5.90 -7.41
C GLU A 95 -3.33 -6.48 -6.40
N GLY A 96 -4.59 -6.01 -6.44
CA GLY A 96 -5.60 -6.50 -5.51
C GLY A 96 -6.01 -7.95 -5.78
N PRO A 97 -6.63 -8.61 -4.78
CA PRO A 97 -6.94 -10.04 -4.81
C PRO A 97 -7.89 -10.45 -5.94
N TRP A 98 -8.60 -9.51 -6.55
CA TRP A 98 -9.54 -9.70 -7.66
C TRP A 98 -8.90 -10.02 -9.01
N PHE A 99 -7.59 -9.81 -9.19
CA PHE A 99 -6.88 -10.15 -10.42
C PHE A 99 -5.92 -11.35 -10.28
N GLN A 100 -6.02 -12.13 -9.20
CA GLN A 100 -5.14 -13.27 -8.93
C GLN A 100 -5.24 -14.41 -9.97
N ASP A 101 -6.34 -14.48 -10.72
CA ASP A 101 -6.54 -15.48 -11.78
C ASP A 101 -5.78 -15.17 -13.08
N TYR A 102 -5.24 -13.96 -13.21
CA TYR A 102 -4.49 -13.53 -14.39
C TYR A 102 -3.00 -13.83 -14.23
N ASN A 103 -2.30 -13.97 -15.36
CA ASN A 103 -0.86 -14.25 -15.36
C ASN A 103 -0.08 -13.13 -14.66
N HIS A 104 0.59 -13.49 -13.55
CA HIS A 104 1.35 -12.59 -12.69
C HIS A 104 2.33 -11.69 -13.45
N LEU A 105 2.93 -12.21 -14.54
CA LEU A 105 3.91 -11.47 -15.33
C LEU A 105 3.26 -10.30 -16.09
N TYR A 106 2.03 -10.49 -16.60
CA TYR A 106 1.28 -9.44 -17.28
C TYR A 106 0.78 -8.38 -16.30
N LEU A 107 0.27 -8.79 -15.12
CA LEU A 107 -0.14 -7.86 -14.06
C LEU A 107 1.01 -6.98 -13.62
N LYS A 108 2.19 -7.57 -13.40
CA LYS A 108 3.38 -6.83 -12.99
C LYS A 108 3.84 -5.83 -14.04
N MET A 109 3.83 -6.23 -15.32
CA MET A 109 4.15 -5.31 -16.42
C MET A 109 3.17 -4.14 -16.49
N VAL A 110 1.87 -4.40 -16.33
CA VAL A 110 0.85 -3.34 -16.31
C VAL A 110 1.07 -2.42 -15.12
N HIS A 111 1.25 -2.96 -13.92
CA HIS A 111 1.54 -2.20 -12.70
C HIS A 111 2.76 -1.28 -12.88
N ASP A 112 3.92 -1.85 -13.25
CA ASP A 112 5.16 -1.11 -13.44
C ASP A 112 4.99 0.00 -14.49
N SER A 113 4.32 -0.30 -15.61
CA SER A 113 4.07 0.68 -16.66
C SER A 113 3.18 1.84 -16.20
N LEU A 114 2.10 1.56 -15.46
CA LEU A 114 1.18 2.57 -14.94
C LEU A 114 1.87 3.45 -13.90
N TYR A 115 2.71 2.87 -13.05
CA TYR A 115 3.51 3.59 -12.07
C TYR A 115 4.51 4.52 -12.73
N ILE A 116 5.27 4.02 -13.71
CA ILE A 116 6.24 4.82 -14.46
C ILE A 116 5.55 6.02 -15.12
N VAL A 117 4.46 5.78 -15.86
CA VAL A 117 3.73 6.86 -16.54
C VAL A 117 3.13 7.84 -15.53
N GLY A 118 2.57 7.35 -14.42
CA GLY A 118 2.02 8.17 -13.35
C GLY A 118 3.07 9.09 -12.71
N TYR A 119 4.24 8.56 -12.37
CA TYR A 119 5.35 9.35 -11.82
C TYR A 119 5.93 10.35 -12.83
N VAL A 120 6.03 9.99 -14.11
CA VAL A 120 6.45 10.93 -15.16
C VAL A 120 5.49 12.11 -15.26
N LEU A 121 4.18 11.86 -15.25
CA LEU A 121 3.17 12.92 -15.26
C LEU A 121 3.25 13.82 -14.03
N MET A 122 3.48 13.24 -12.85
CA MET A 122 3.73 14.01 -11.62
C MET A 122 5.01 14.85 -11.70
N GLY A 123 6.09 14.31 -12.26
CA GLY A 123 7.35 15.03 -12.46
C GLY A 123 7.19 16.22 -13.40
N ILE A 124 6.42 16.06 -14.49
CA ILE A 124 6.07 17.15 -15.40
C ILE A 124 5.21 18.21 -14.67
N ALA A 125 4.24 17.76 -13.86
CA ALA A 125 3.41 18.65 -13.05
C ALA A 125 4.28 19.48 -12.08
N ALA A 126 5.15 18.83 -11.31
CA ALA A 126 6.08 19.49 -10.39
C ALA A 126 7.00 20.49 -11.09
N SER A 127 7.52 20.14 -12.27
CA SER A 127 8.36 21.02 -13.08
C SER A 127 7.62 22.28 -13.53
N LYS A 128 6.35 22.15 -13.93
CA LYS A 128 5.50 23.29 -14.29
C LYS A 128 5.18 24.16 -13.07
N LEU A 129 4.90 23.54 -11.92
CA LEU A 129 4.71 24.25 -10.65
C LEU A 129 5.94 25.08 -10.27
N LEU A 130 7.14 24.51 -10.43
CA LEU A 130 8.40 25.16 -10.11
C LEU A 130 8.68 26.37 -11.01
N LYS A 131 8.31 26.31 -12.29
CA LYS A 131 8.37 27.47 -13.21
C LYS A 131 7.44 28.59 -12.77
N VAL A 132 6.20 28.26 -12.43
CA VAL A 132 5.22 29.25 -11.95
C VAL A 132 5.69 29.94 -10.67
N ILE A 133 6.27 29.18 -9.73
CA ILE A 133 6.78 29.73 -8.47
C ILE A 133 8.02 30.61 -8.70
N LYS A 134 8.86 30.28 -9.69
CA LYS A 134 10.01 31.10 -10.09
C LYS A 134 9.63 32.38 -10.85
N GLY A 135 8.36 32.56 -11.21
CA GLY A 135 7.87 33.74 -11.92
C GLY A 135 8.25 33.79 -13.41
N GLU A 136 8.58 32.63 -14.01
CA GLU A 136 8.80 32.46 -15.46
C GLU A 136 7.50 32.20 -16.24
#